data_AF-A0A7Y5C9S3-F1
#
_entry.id   AF-A0A7Y5C9S3-F1
#
_cell.length_a   1.000
_cell.length_b   1.000
_cell.length_c   1.000
_cell.angle_alpha   90.00
_cell.angle_beta   90.00
_cell.angle_gamma   90.00
#
_symmetry.space_group_name_H-M   'P 1'
#
loop_
_entity.id
_entity.type
_entity.pdbx_description
1 polymer ?
#
loop_
_entity_poly.entity_id
_entity_poly.type
_entity_poly.pdbx_seq_one_letter_code
_entity_poly.pdbx_strand_id
1 'polypeptide(L)'
;MCDYPITIFPSVEDEGWIAEIPDLPGCSAFGESPEEALREVLAAKRLWIETKDADRAMGDAESPSERRLPPALPTDEQIADALRRAHRTMLIEHKRAGVPVVVWEDGKIVHIPPEEIVIPELSSRDEDS
;
A
#
# COMPACT_ATOMS: atom_id res chain seq x y z
N MET A 1 -14.18 10.55 17.76
CA MET A 1 -13.39 9.33 17.96
C MET A 1 -12.58 9.16 16.69
N CYS A 2 -11.26 9.14 16.75
CA CYS A 2 -10.45 8.93 15.55
C CYS A 2 -10.50 7.44 15.23
N ASP A 3 -11.02 7.10 14.06
CA ASP A 3 -10.94 5.73 13.55
C ASP A 3 -9.51 5.50 13.07
N TYR A 4 -8.77 4.68 13.82
CA TYR A 4 -7.43 4.25 13.45
C TYR A 4 -7.56 3.09 12.45
N PRO A 5 -7.02 3.21 11.22
CA PRO A 5 -7.06 2.12 10.25
C PRO A 5 -6.28 0.92 10.79
N ILE A 6 -6.85 -0.27 10.60
CA ILE A 6 -6.23 -1.55 10.96
C ILE A 6 -5.94 -2.28 9.66
N THR A 7 -4.68 -2.63 9.42
CA THR A 7 -4.29 -3.49 8.29
C THR A 7 -4.11 -4.90 8.80
N ILE A 8 -4.74 -5.88 8.14
CA ILE A 8 -4.60 -7.31 8.47
C ILE A 8 -4.04 -8.03 7.25
N PHE A 9 -2.94 -8.76 7.43
CA PHE A 9 -2.28 -9.49 6.34
C PHE A 9 -1.68 -10.81 6.84
N PRO A 10 -1.56 -11.83 5.97
CA PRO A 10 -0.92 -13.08 6.33
C PRO A 10 0.61 -12.87 6.47
N SER A 11 1.20 -13.43 7.52
CA SER A 11 2.65 -13.53 7.70
C SER A 11 3.10 -14.96 7.40
N VAL A 12 3.99 -15.10 6.41
CA VAL A 12 4.60 -16.39 6.08
C VAL A 12 5.64 -16.79 7.13
N GLU A 13 6.31 -15.81 7.76
CA GLU A 13 7.33 -16.05 8.78
C GLU A 13 6.73 -16.57 10.09
N ASP A 14 5.56 -16.04 10.48
CA ASP A 14 4.89 -16.40 11.73
C ASP A 14 3.80 -17.47 11.53
N GLU A 15 3.64 -18.00 10.32
CA GLU A 15 2.61 -18.98 9.94
C GLU A 15 1.20 -18.60 10.43
N GLY A 16 0.83 -17.32 10.30
CA GLY A 16 -0.45 -16.81 10.77
C GLY A 16 -0.78 -15.42 10.25
N TRP A 17 -1.53 -14.63 11.01
CA TRP A 17 -2.02 -13.31 10.61
C TRP A 17 -1.48 -12.22 11.51
N ILE A 18 -1.04 -11.13 10.89
CA ILE A 18 -0.61 -9.93 11.59
C ILE A 18 -1.64 -8.84 11.37
N ALA A 19 -2.04 -8.19 12.46
CA ALA A 19 -2.84 -6.99 12.44
C ALA A 19 -2.02 -5.83 13.01
N GLU A 20 -1.96 -4.71 12.31
CA GLU A 20 -1.20 -3.53 12.71
C GLU A 20 -2.04 -2.26 12.65
N ILE A 21 -1.70 -1.30 13.51
CA ILE A 21 -2.25 0.05 13.48
C ILE A 21 -1.10 1.01 13.17
N PRO A 22 -0.91 1.42 11.91
CA PRO A 22 0.25 2.23 11.49
C PRO A 22 0.37 3.55 12.26
N ASP A 23 -0.77 4.12 12.65
CA ASP A 23 -0.87 5.39 13.37
C ASP A 23 -0.50 5.27 14.87
N LEU A 24 -0.41 4.04 15.40
CA LEU A 24 -0.03 3.75 16.78
C LEU A 24 1.29 2.96 16.76
N PRO A 25 2.46 3.64 16.80
CA PRO A 25 3.76 2.99 16.70
C PRO A 25 3.92 1.86 17.71
N GLY A 26 4.31 0.68 17.22
CA GLY A 26 4.47 -0.54 18.03
C GLY A 26 3.16 -1.25 18.39
N CYS A 27 2.00 -0.78 17.89
CA CYS A 27 0.72 -1.44 18.09
C CYS A 27 0.45 -2.42 16.95
N SER A 28 0.93 -3.65 17.13
CA SER A 28 0.62 -4.80 16.29
C SER A 28 0.24 -6.01 17.15
N ALA A 29 -0.43 -6.96 16.53
CA ALA A 29 -0.76 -8.24 17.16
C ALA A 29 -0.79 -9.37 16.13
N PHE A 30 -0.61 -10.58 16.63
CA PHE A 30 -0.65 -11.82 15.85
C PHE A 30 -1.90 -12.63 16.21
N GLY A 31 -2.38 -13.44 15.26
CA GLY A 31 -3.40 -14.46 15.50
C GLY A 31 -3.35 -15.59 14.47
N GLU A 32 -3.90 -16.75 14.81
CA GLU A 32 -3.99 -17.90 13.88
C GLU A 32 -5.04 -17.65 12.78
N SER A 33 -5.91 -16.65 12.99
CA SER A 33 -6.93 -16.19 12.06
C SER A 33 -6.97 -14.66 11.96
N PRO A 34 -7.50 -14.08 10.86
CA PRO A 34 -7.70 -12.64 10.76
C PRO A 34 -8.52 -12.07 11.93
N GLU A 35 -9.55 -12.79 12.37
CA GLU A 35 -10.44 -12.38 13.46
C GLU A 35 -9.70 -12.37 14.80
N GLU A 36 -8.82 -13.33 15.04
CA GLU A 36 -8.00 -13.36 16.24
C GLU A 36 -6.98 -12.22 16.26
N ALA A 37 -6.23 -12.02 15.18
CA ALA A 37 -5.29 -10.91 15.07
C ALA A 37 -5.99 -9.55 15.29
N LEU A 38 -7.22 -9.40 14.76
CA LEU A 38 -8.06 -8.21 14.99
C LEU A 38 -8.45 -8.05 16.46
N ARG A 39 -8.88 -9.12 17.14
CA ARG A 39 -9.23 -9.04 18.57
C ARG A 39 -8.04 -8.59 19.40
N GLU A 40 -6.87 -9.15 19.14
CA GLU A 40 -5.64 -8.85 19.88
C GLU A 40 -5.16 -7.43 19.62
N VAL A 41 -5.18 -6.94 18.36
CA VAL A 41 -4.74 -5.57 18.05
C VAL A 41 -5.68 -4.52 18.65
N LEU A 42 -6.98 -4.82 18.78
CA LEU A 42 -7.93 -3.94 19.45
C LEU A 42 -7.68 -3.87 20.97
N ALA A 43 -7.26 -4.97 21.59
CA ALA A 43 -6.83 -4.97 22.99
C ALA A 43 -5.54 -4.15 23.17
N ALA A 44 -4.55 -4.36 22.30
CA ALA A 44 -3.29 -3.60 22.27
C ALA A 44 -3.55 -2.10 22.08
N LYS A 45 -4.43 -1.72 21.16
CA LYS A 45 -4.87 -0.33 20.91
C LYS A 45 -5.36 0.34 22.19
N ARG A 46 -6.22 -0.36 22.95
CA ARG A 46 -6.80 0.18 24.19
C ARG A 46 -5.69 0.48 25.20
N LEU A 47 -4.80 -0.47 25.43
CA LEU A 47 -3.67 -0.34 26.35
C LEU A 47 -2.71 0.78 25.93
N TRP A 48 -2.44 0.89 24.63
CA TRP A 48 -1.57 1.93 24.07
C TRP A 48 -2.11 3.33 24.38
N ILE A 49 -3.40 3.55 24.14
CA ILE A 49 -4.07 4.84 24.40
C ILE A 49 -4.07 5.14 25.90
N GLU A 50 -4.47 4.17 26.73
CA GLU A 50 -4.48 4.29 28.20
C GLU A 50 -3.09 4.68 28.75
N THR A 51 -2.04 4.05 28.24
CA THR A 51 -0.64 4.32 28.65
C THR A 51 -0.21 5.73 28.24
N LYS A 52 -0.49 6.15 26.99
CA LYS A 52 -0.10 7.47 26.51
C LYS A 52 -0.83 8.61 27.23
N ASP A 53 -2.09 8.41 27.60
CA ASP A 53 -2.83 9.38 28.40
C ASP A 53 -2.26 9.47 29.83
N ALA A 54 -1.83 8.34 30.41
CA ALA A 54 -1.17 8.30 31.72
C ALA A 54 0.22 8.98 31.70
N ASP A 55 1.05 8.69 30.69
CA ASP A 55 2.36 9.34 30.49
C ASP A 55 2.22 10.87 30.40
N ARG A 56 1.22 11.32 29.63
CA ARG A 56 0.91 12.74 29.46
C ARG A 56 0.50 13.41 30.77
N ALA A 57 -0.15 12.68 31.67
CA ALA A 57 -0.53 13.17 32.99
C ALA A 57 0.65 13.19 33.99
N MET A 58 1.66 12.33 33.80
CA MET A 58 2.81 12.19 34.69
C MET A 58 3.99 13.11 34.33
N GLY A 59 4.04 13.66 33.10
CA GLY A 59 5.07 14.62 32.68
C GLY A 59 6.38 14.00 32.19
N ASP A 60 6.47 12.67 32.17
CA ASP A 60 7.59 11.92 31.61
C ASP A 60 7.38 11.75 30.09
N ALA A 61 7.57 12.84 29.35
CA ALA A 61 7.63 12.77 27.90
C ALA A 61 8.98 12.16 27.49
N GLU A 62 9.00 10.86 27.21
CA GLU A 62 10.06 10.33 26.34
C GLU A 62 10.02 11.16 25.03
N SER A 63 11.17 11.74 24.69
CA SER A 63 11.35 12.52 23.46
C SER A 63 10.73 11.75 22.30
N PRO A 64 9.90 12.36 21.46
CA PRO A 64 9.30 11.67 20.32
C PRO A 64 10.43 11.06 19.50
N SER A 65 10.62 9.74 19.62
CA SER A 65 11.46 9.00 18.69
C SER A 65 10.96 9.39 17.31
N GLU A 66 11.88 9.94 16.52
CA GLU A 66 11.59 10.69 15.30
C GLU A 66 10.41 10.06 14.58
N ARG A 67 9.25 10.74 14.64
CA ARG A 67 8.12 10.44 13.77
C ARG A 67 8.67 10.64 12.37
N ARG A 68 9.25 9.59 11.78
CA ARG A 68 9.54 9.54 10.37
C ARG A 68 8.15 9.62 9.77
N LEU A 69 7.75 10.83 9.41
CA LEU A 69 6.49 11.07 8.73
C LEU A 69 6.49 10.03 7.61
N PRO A 70 5.46 9.17 7.49
CA PRO A 70 5.38 8.29 6.35
C PRO A 70 5.61 9.18 5.12
N PRO A 71 6.42 8.73 4.14
CA PRO A 71 6.63 9.53 2.94
C PRO A 71 5.26 9.99 2.45
N ALA A 72 5.15 11.28 2.13
CA ALA A 72 3.87 11.84 1.72
C ALA A 72 3.25 10.89 0.68
N LEU A 73 1.99 10.51 0.90
CA LEU A 73 1.29 9.67 -0.07
C LEU A 73 1.41 10.34 -1.43
N PRO A 74 1.69 9.59 -2.49
CA PRO A 74 1.79 10.15 -3.83
C PRO A 74 0.47 10.83 -4.18
N THR A 75 0.56 11.96 -4.89
CA THR A 75 -0.63 12.61 -5.43
C THR A 75 -1.28 11.71 -6.48
N ASP A 76 -2.57 11.94 -6.75
CA ASP A 76 -3.26 11.26 -7.85
C ASP A 76 -2.50 11.41 -9.18
N GLU A 77 -1.83 12.54 -9.40
CA GLU A 77 -0.99 12.77 -10.58
C GLU A 77 0.24 11.86 -10.61
N GLN A 78 0.95 11.72 -9.47
CA GLN A 78 2.10 10.82 -9.35
C GLN A 78 1.69 9.36 -9.52
N ILE A 79 0.54 8.95 -8.97
CA ILE A 79 0.00 7.60 -9.14
C ILE A 79 -0.35 7.35 -10.62
N ALA A 80 -1.06 8.28 -11.24
CA ALA A 80 -1.46 8.16 -12.63
C ALA A 80 -0.25 8.10 -13.58
N ASP A 81 0.81 8.87 -13.28
CA ASP A 81 2.05 8.82 -14.04
C ASP A 81 2.78 7.48 -13.90
N ALA A 82 2.94 6.98 -12.66
CA ALA A 82 3.54 5.67 -12.43
C ALA A 82 2.81 4.55 -13.21
N LEU A 83 1.47 4.59 -13.25
CA LEU A 83 0.66 3.66 -14.04
C LEU A 83 0.88 3.82 -15.55
N ARG A 84 0.95 5.06 -16.08
CA ARG A 84 1.26 5.31 -17.49
C ARG A 84 2.63 4.75 -17.87
N ARG A 85 3.66 5.02 -17.06
CA ARG A 85 5.02 4.53 -17.27
C ARG A 85 5.06 3.00 -17.25
N ALA A 86 4.43 2.36 -16.26
CA ALA A 86 4.39 0.91 -16.14
C ALA A 86 3.65 0.25 -17.33
N HIS A 87 2.49 0.78 -17.71
CA HIS A 87 1.73 0.30 -18.86
C HIS A 87 2.55 0.41 -20.15
N ARG A 88 3.22 1.55 -20.37
CA ARG A 88 4.10 1.73 -21.53
C ARG A 88 5.23 0.71 -21.56
N THR A 89 5.89 0.47 -20.43
CA THR A 89 6.97 -0.55 -20.33
C THR A 89 6.44 -1.93 -20.69
N MET A 90 5.30 -2.33 -20.14
CA MET A 90 4.65 -3.60 -20.46
C MET A 90 4.38 -3.75 -21.96
N LEU A 91 3.83 -2.72 -22.62
CA LEU A 91 3.56 -2.76 -24.06
C LEU A 91 4.85 -2.90 -24.89
N ILE A 92 5.94 -2.23 -24.49
CA ILE A 92 7.24 -2.32 -25.15
C ILE A 92 7.79 -3.74 -25.05
N GLU A 93 7.70 -4.37 -23.89
CA GLU A 93 8.19 -5.72 -23.66
C GLU A 93 7.43 -6.74 -24.51
N HIS A 94 6.09 -6.68 -24.51
CA HIS A 94 5.25 -7.51 -25.37
C HIS A 94 5.61 -7.38 -26.85
N LYS A 95 5.75 -6.13 -27.32
CA LYS A 95 6.11 -5.83 -28.71
C LYS A 95 7.48 -6.41 -29.08
N ARG A 96 8.47 -6.30 -28.19
CA ARG A 96 9.84 -6.83 -28.41
C ARG A 96 9.91 -8.36 -28.32
N ALA A 97 9.11 -8.97 -27.46
CA ALA A 97 9.09 -10.41 -27.24
C ALA A 97 8.24 -11.16 -28.29
N GLY A 98 7.50 -10.46 -29.14
CA GLY A 98 6.59 -11.08 -30.10
C GLY A 98 5.36 -11.70 -29.43
N VAL A 99 4.96 -11.19 -28.26
CA VAL A 99 3.82 -11.70 -27.48
C VAL A 99 2.63 -10.75 -27.65
N PRO A 100 1.46 -11.23 -28.13
CA PRO A 100 0.30 -10.38 -28.31
C PRO A 100 -0.22 -9.83 -26.97
N VAL A 101 -0.89 -8.69 -27.02
CA VAL A 101 -1.62 -8.12 -25.87
C VAL A 101 -3.10 -8.42 -26.06
N VAL A 102 -3.78 -8.83 -24.99
CA VAL A 102 -5.22 -9.13 -25.02
C VAL A 102 -5.94 -8.02 -24.27
N VAL A 103 -6.88 -7.37 -24.95
CA VAL A 103 -7.69 -6.29 -24.38
C VAL A 103 -9.18 -6.63 -24.46
N TRP A 104 -9.97 -5.98 -23.63
CA TRP A 104 -11.42 -6.02 -23.72
C TRP A 104 -11.92 -4.69 -24.28
N GLU A 105 -12.59 -4.74 -25.43
CA GLU A 105 -13.12 -3.55 -26.12
C GLU A 105 -14.52 -3.86 -26.63
N ASP A 106 -15.48 -2.97 -26.35
CA ASP A 106 -16.89 -3.09 -26.77
C ASP A 106 -17.53 -4.46 -26.54
N GLY A 107 -17.26 -5.05 -25.37
CA GLY A 107 -17.86 -6.33 -24.97
C GLY A 107 -17.21 -7.57 -25.62
N LYS A 108 -16.04 -7.41 -26.24
CA LYS A 108 -15.33 -8.49 -26.93
C LYS A 108 -13.87 -8.55 -26.49
N ILE A 109 -13.32 -9.77 -26.49
CA ILE A 109 -11.89 -10.00 -26.34
C ILE A 109 -11.23 -9.71 -27.68
N VAL A 110 -10.27 -8.78 -27.70
CA VAL A 110 -9.48 -8.40 -28.87
C VAL A 110 -8.03 -8.76 -28.61
N HIS A 111 -7.42 -9.50 -29.54
CA HIS A 111 -5.99 -9.81 -29.51
C HIS A 111 -5.25 -8.84 -30.42
N ILE A 112 -4.36 -8.04 -29.85
CA ILE A 112 -3.50 -7.10 -30.57
C ILE A 112 -2.17 -7.80 -30.84
N PRO A 113 -1.86 -8.12 -32.11
CA PRO A 113 -0.59 -8.75 -32.45
C PRO A 113 0.58 -7.77 -32.19
N PRO A 114 1.80 -8.28 -31.93
CA PRO A 114 2.95 -7.46 -31.55
C PRO A 114 3.23 -6.28 -32.50
N GLU A 115 3.02 -6.46 -33.80
CA GLU A 115 3.26 -5.47 -34.83
C GLU A 115 2.29 -4.28 -34.73
N GLU A 116 1.06 -4.53 -34.28
CA GLU A 116 -0.02 -3.56 -34.14
C GLU A 116 -0.04 -2.87 -32.76
N ILE A 117 0.77 -3.32 -31.79
CA ILE A 117 0.86 -2.67 -30.48
C ILE A 117 1.36 -1.22 -30.64
N VAL A 118 0.53 -0.25 -30.27
CA VAL A 118 0.88 1.17 -30.24
C VAL A 118 1.48 1.53 -28.89
N ILE A 119 2.68 2.11 -28.89
CA ILE A 119 3.35 2.57 -27.67
C ILE A 119 2.99 4.05 -27.47
N PRO A 120 2.27 4.42 -26.39
CA PRO A 120 1.96 5.80 -26.12
C PRO A 120 3.24 6.60 -25.81
N GLU A 121 3.32 7.83 -26.32
CA GLU A 121 4.36 8.78 -25.94
C GLU A 121 4.08 9.27 -24.50
N LEU A 122 5.13 9.31 -23.67
CA LEU A 122 5.06 9.98 -22.38
C LEU A 122 5.29 11.47 -22.64
N SER A 123 4.49 12.33 -22.03
CA SER A 123 4.70 13.77 -22.14
C SER A 123 5.96 14.16 -21.35
N SER A 124 6.62 15.26 -21.70
CA SER A 124 7.80 15.73 -20.96
C SER A 124 7.54 16.03 -19.47
N ARG A 125 6.27 16.18 -19.06
CA ARG A 125 5.88 16.28 -17.64
C ARG A 125 6.00 14.95 -16.89
N ASP A 126 6.00 13.84 -17.60
CA ASP A 126 6.11 12.48 -17.06
C ASP A 126 7.58 12.04 -16.89
N GLU A 127 8.60 12.88 -17.14
CA GLU A 127 10.02 12.51 -16.97
C GLU A 127 10.72 13.22 -15.79
N ASP A 128 10.18 14.34 -15.31
CA ASP A 128 10.82 15.23 -14.30
C ASP A 128 10.26 15.09 -12.87
N SER A 129 9.40 14.10 -12.59
CA SER A 129 8.80 13.84 -11.26
C SER A 129 9.21 12.52 -10.64
#